data_AF-A0A0P0XR77-F1
#
_entry.id   AF-A0A0P0XR77-F1
#
_cell.length_a   1.000
_cell.length_b   1.000
_cell.length_c   1.000
_cell.angle_alpha   90.00
_cell.angle_beta   90.00
_cell.angle_gamma   90.00
#
_symmetry.space_group_name_H-M   'P 1'
#
loop_
_entity.id
_entity.type
_entity.pdbx_description
1 polymer ?
#
loop_
_entity_poly.entity_id
_entity_poly.type
_entity_poly.pdbx_seq_one_letter_code
_entity_poly.pdbx_strand_id
1 'polypeptide(L)'
;VAPQPQSQAQAGGGGGGGGGTAEQFWSLLDKADRRFARVRDLPLFGRREPDEYGKVFRIYTQLWRMQQEHRHRLLDAGLRRWQVGEIAARIAHLYYSQYQRTSDTALLSEAFVFYHAVLDRGYFLADAADHLFAPTKHLRFLARFLLVALLLARRADTVPRLTTHIRTLLDDSKKTLQEADYKEWKHVVQEIARFLRADSPFINMRPLRYSYAFDPPPDTLPTVPPTVKKRGLVLNDAMLCSYYQNEVG
;
A
#
# COMPACT_ATOMS: atom_id res chain seq x y z
N VAL A 1 -48.58 -61.65 8.90
CA VAL A 1 -47.70 -62.30 7.91
C VAL A 1 -47.02 -61.20 7.11
N ALA A 2 -45.72 -61.02 7.34
CA ALA A 2 -44.84 -60.28 6.42
C ALA A 2 -44.56 -61.14 5.18
N PRO A 3 -43.96 -60.58 4.12
CA PRO A 3 -42.50 -60.65 4.07
C PRO A 3 -41.79 -59.38 3.56
N GLN A 4 -40.54 -59.27 3.99
CA GLN A 4 -39.49 -58.36 3.51
C GLN A 4 -39.08 -58.66 2.06
N PRO A 5 -38.27 -57.77 1.47
CA PRO A 5 -36.89 -58.17 1.20
C PRO A 5 -35.84 -57.15 1.69
N GLN A 6 -34.86 -57.66 2.45
CA GLN A 6 -33.45 -57.22 2.49
C GLN A 6 -32.78 -57.72 1.18
N SER A 7 -31.72 -57.18 0.60
CA SER A 7 -30.60 -56.34 1.03
C SER A 7 -29.75 -55.97 -0.21
N GLN A 8 -29.11 -54.80 -0.24
CA GLN A 8 -27.66 -54.68 -0.49
C GLN A 8 -27.17 -53.23 -0.38
N ALA A 9 -26.01 -53.12 0.25
CA ALA A 9 -25.27 -51.92 0.58
C ALA A 9 -24.68 -51.21 -0.65
N GLN A 10 -24.55 -49.89 -0.58
CA GLN A 10 -23.22 -49.27 -0.77
C GLN A 10 -23.15 -47.88 -0.15
N ALA A 11 -22.16 -47.72 0.73
CA ALA A 11 -21.63 -46.46 1.16
C ALA A 11 -21.09 -45.68 -0.05
N GLY A 12 -21.25 -44.35 -0.02
CA GLY A 12 -20.68 -43.47 -1.02
C GLY A 12 -20.96 -42.03 -0.65
N GLY A 13 -20.22 -41.53 0.35
CA GLY A 13 -20.27 -40.14 0.77
C GLY A 13 -20.01 -39.20 -0.40
N GLY A 14 -21.04 -38.48 -0.82
CA GLY A 14 -20.96 -37.36 -1.76
C GLY A 14 -20.77 -36.04 -1.03
N GLY A 15 -19.81 -35.96 -0.12
CA GLY A 15 -19.45 -34.75 0.63
C GLY A 15 -17.99 -34.42 0.37
N GLY A 16 -17.65 -33.94 -0.83
CA GLY A 16 -16.24 -33.82 -1.23
C GLY A 16 -15.99 -32.92 -2.42
N GLY A 17 -16.66 -31.76 -2.50
CA GLY A 17 -16.38 -30.75 -3.54
C GLY A 17 -16.00 -29.37 -3.01
N GLY A 18 -16.19 -29.10 -1.71
CA GLY A 18 -16.04 -27.77 -1.13
C GLY A 18 -14.68 -27.47 -0.48
N GLY A 19 -14.02 -28.48 0.10
CA GLY A 19 -12.78 -28.30 0.87
C GLY A 19 -11.58 -27.84 0.03
N GLY A 20 -11.48 -28.32 -1.21
CA GLY A 20 -10.34 -28.04 -2.08
C GLY A 20 -10.15 -26.54 -2.38
N THR A 21 -11.23 -25.76 -2.53
CA THR A 21 -11.11 -24.33 -2.87
C THR A 21 -10.59 -23.48 -1.72
N ALA A 22 -10.94 -23.82 -0.47
CA ALA A 22 -10.47 -23.09 0.71
C ALA A 22 -9.02 -23.46 1.06
N GLU A 23 -8.67 -24.75 1.01
CA GLU A 23 -7.30 -25.21 1.23
C GLU A 23 -6.33 -24.63 0.19
N GLN A 24 -6.74 -24.59 -1.08
CA GLN A 24 -6.00 -23.92 -2.14
C GLN A 24 -5.82 -22.42 -1.86
N PHE A 25 -6.84 -21.75 -1.32
CA PHE A 25 -6.74 -20.33 -0.94
C PHE A 25 -5.68 -20.09 0.12
N TRP A 26 -5.73 -20.85 1.21
CA TRP A 26 -4.79 -20.70 2.31
C TRP A 26 -3.36 -21.07 1.91
N SER A 27 -3.19 -22.13 1.11
CA SER A 27 -1.88 -22.49 0.53
C SER A 27 -1.33 -21.38 -0.38
N LEU A 28 -2.19 -20.80 -1.23
CA LEU A 28 -1.81 -19.71 -2.11
C LEU A 28 -1.45 -18.45 -1.32
N LEU A 29 -2.17 -18.14 -0.24
CA LEU A 29 -1.91 -17.03 0.66
C LEU A 29 -0.54 -17.17 1.33
N ASP A 30 -0.25 -18.32 1.94
CA ASP A 30 1.05 -18.56 2.57
C ASP A 30 2.21 -18.45 1.55
N LYS A 31 2.02 -18.98 0.33
CA LYS A 31 2.98 -18.80 -0.76
C LYS A 31 3.15 -17.33 -1.16
N ALA A 32 2.07 -16.55 -1.20
CA ALA A 32 2.11 -15.13 -1.50
C ALA A 32 2.89 -14.36 -0.42
N ASP A 33 2.70 -14.72 0.85
CA ASP A 33 3.30 -14.08 2.02
C ASP A 33 4.81 -14.29 2.05
N ARG A 34 5.26 -15.54 1.83
CA ARG A 34 6.69 -15.86 1.76
C ARG A 34 7.38 -15.08 0.64
N ARG A 35 6.75 -14.95 -0.52
CA ARG A 35 7.34 -14.18 -1.63
C ARG A 35 7.26 -12.68 -1.41
N PHE A 36 6.20 -12.18 -0.78
CA PHE A 36 6.06 -10.78 -0.39
C PHE A 36 7.19 -10.38 0.56
N ALA A 37 7.52 -11.21 1.56
CA ALA A 37 8.63 -10.96 2.46
C ALA A 37 9.97 -10.82 1.70
N ARG A 38 10.25 -11.73 0.76
CA ARG A 38 11.46 -11.67 -0.08
C ARG A 38 11.54 -10.42 -0.94
N VAL A 39 10.41 -9.96 -1.48
CA VAL A 39 10.34 -8.75 -2.30
C VAL A 39 10.52 -7.48 -1.46
N ARG A 40 9.93 -7.46 -0.25
CA ARG A 40 10.08 -6.36 0.70
C ARG A 40 11.54 -6.16 1.12
N ASP A 41 12.29 -7.25 1.30
CA ASP A 41 13.67 -7.22 1.80
C ASP A 41 14.69 -6.97 0.66
N LEU A 42 14.24 -6.83 -0.59
CA LEU A 42 15.10 -6.58 -1.73
C LEU A 42 15.54 -5.10 -1.80
N PRO A 43 16.82 -4.79 -2.12
CA PRO A 43 17.27 -3.41 -2.25
C PRO A 43 16.43 -2.63 -3.27
N LEU A 44 16.08 -1.40 -2.89
CA LEU A 44 15.28 -0.47 -3.72
C LEU A 44 16.00 -0.10 -5.02
N PHE A 45 17.32 -0.10 -5.01
CA PHE A 45 18.16 0.26 -6.16
C PHE A 45 18.98 -0.96 -6.63
N GLY A 46 18.93 -1.24 -7.92
CA GLY A 46 19.66 -2.34 -8.55
C GLY A 46 19.41 -2.37 -10.06
N ARG A 47 20.43 -2.73 -10.85
CA ARG A 47 20.41 -2.68 -12.33
C ARG A 47 19.35 -3.56 -13.02
N ARG A 48 18.64 -4.43 -12.29
CA ARG A 48 17.64 -5.33 -12.86
C ARG A 48 16.36 -5.29 -12.03
N GLU A 49 15.24 -5.05 -12.69
CA GLU A 49 13.94 -5.25 -12.09
C GLU A 49 13.84 -6.74 -11.70
N PRO A 50 13.58 -7.08 -10.43
CA PRO A 50 13.54 -8.47 -10.04
C PRO A 50 12.32 -9.11 -10.70
N ASP A 51 12.52 -10.13 -11.54
CA ASP A 51 11.46 -10.99 -12.09
C ASP A 51 10.48 -11.50 -11.00
N GLU A 52 10.93 -11.46 -9.75
CA GLU A 52 10.16 -11.78 -8.55
C GLU A 52 8.98 -10.83 -8.27
N TYR A 53 9.04 -9.54 -8.60
CA TYR A 53 7.92 -8.60 -8.41
C TYR A 53 6.71 -9.00 -9.26
N GLY A 54 6.92 -9.26 -10.54
CA GLY A 54 5.87 -9.73 -11.45
C GLY A 54 5.24 -11.05 -10.98
N LYS A 55 6.04 -11.97 -10.41
CA LYS A 55 5.52 -13.23 -9.85
C LYS A 55 4.65 -12.99 -8.60
N VAL A 56 5.08 -12.11 -7.69
CA VAL A 56 4.31 -11.77 -6.49
C VAL A 56 3.00 -11.10 -6.88
N PHE A 57 3.06 -10.14 -7.80
CA PHE A 57 1.88 -9.46 -8.28
C PHE A 57 0.85 -10.43 -8.87
N ARG A 58 1.28 -11.36 -9.73
CA ARG A 58 0.42 -12.41 -10.30
C ARG A 58 -0.27 -13.27 -9.24
N ILE A 59 0.48 -13.71 -8.22
CA ILE A 59 -0.09 -14.54 -7.14
C ILE A 59 -1.14 -13.75 -6.36
N TYR A 60 -0.86 -12.48 -6.00
CA TYR A 60 -1.84 -11.65 -5.31
C TYR A 60 -3.07 -11.32 -6.17
N THR A 61 -2.90 -11.09 -7.47
CA THR A 61 -4.03 -10.90 -8.39
C THR A 61 -4.89 -12.17 -8.48
N GLN A 62 -4.27 -13.34 -8.56
CA GLN A 62 -4.98 -14.62 -8.53
C GLN A 62 -5.74 -14.81 -7.22
N LEU A 63 -5.10 -14.49 -6.09
CA LEU A 63 -5.70 -14.60 -4.77
C LEU A 63 -6.89 -13.66 -4.59
N TRP A 64 -6.76 -12.41 -5.05
CA TRP A 64 -7.85 -11.43 -5.07
C TRP A 64 -9.02 -11.91 -5.92
N ARG A 65 -8.76 -12.45 -7.12
CA ARG A 65 -9.79 -13.01 -7.99
C ARG A 65 -10.51 -14.18 -7.32
N MET A 66 -9.76 -15.11 -6.75
CA MET A 66 -10.31 -16.28 -6.08
C MET A 66 -11.18 -15.89 -4.88
N GLN A 67 -10.76 -14.87 -4.12
CA GLN A 67 -11.57 -14.30 -3.04
C GLN A 67 -12.91 -13.77 -3.54
N GLN A 68 -12.95 -13.11 -4.70
CA GLN A 68 -14.17 -12.51 -5.24
C GLN A 68 -15.12 -13.57 -5.81
N GLU A 69 -14.61 -14.56 -6.53
CA GLU A 69 -15.40 -15.64 -7.13
C GLU A 69 -15.98 -16.61 -6.09
N HIS A 70 -15.21 -16.93 -5.04
CA HIS A 70 -15.55 -17.98 -4.07
C HIS A 70 -15.85 -17.42 -2.68
N ARG A 71 -16.31 -16.16 -2.62
CA ARG A 71 -16.46 -15.40 -1.36
C ARG A 71 -17.26 -16.14 -0.29
N HIS A 72 -18.43 -16.68 -0.64
CA HIS A 72 -19.32 -17.38 0.29
C HIS A 72 -18.62 -18.59 0.94
N ARG A 73 -17.99 -19.45 0.13
CA ARG A 73 -17.25 -20.63 0.63
C ARG A 73 -16.07 -20.25 1.51
N LEU A 74 -15.39 -19.17 1.18
CA LEU A 74 -14.25 -18.70 1.98
C LEU A 74 -14.71 -18.14 3.32
N LEU A 75 -15.85 -17.43 3.37
CA LEU A 75 -16.45 -16.98 4.62
C LEU A 75 -16.86 -18.18 5.48
N ASP A 76 -17.48 -19.21 4.90
CA ASP A 76 -17.83 -20.45 5.59
C ASP A 76 -16.58 -21.21 6.10
N ALA A 77 -15.47 -21.12 5.36
CA ALA A 77 -14.17 -21.65 5.75
C ALA A 77 -13.40 -20.76 6.76
N GLY A 78 -14.03 -19.70 7.27
CA GLY A 78 -13.46 -18.85 8.32
C GLY A 78 -12.64 -17.65 7.85
N LEU A 79 -12.70 -17.27 6.57
CA LEU A 79 -12.06 -16.06 6.07
C LEU A 79 -12.67 -14.82 6.73
N ARG A 80 -11.85 -14.06 7.45
CA ARG A 80 -12.26 -12.85 8.17
C ARG A 80 -12.17 -11.61 7.30
N ARG A 81 -12.98 -10.60 7.63
CA ARG A 81 -13.03 -9.35 6.87
C ARG A 81 -11.68 -8.62 6.92
N TRP A 82 -11.01 -8.61 8.06
CA TRP A 82 -9.69 -7.99 8.19
C TRP A 82 -8.60 -8.66 7.33
N GLN A 83 -8.69 -9.96 7.07
CA GLN A 83 -7.73 -10.69 6.22
C GLN A 83 -7.84 -10.22 4.76
N VAL A 84 -9.07 -9.95 4.28
CA VAL A 84 -9.29 -9.34 2.96
C VAL A 84 -8.66 -7.94 2.92
N GLY A 85 -8.78 -7.18 4.01
CA GLY A 85 -8.10 -5.90 4.18
C GLY A 85 -6.57 -6.01 4.11
N GLU A 86 -5.98 -7.04 4.75
CA GLU A 86 -4.53 -7.29 4.69
C GLU A 86 -4.08 -7.62 3.25
N ILE A 87 -4.82 -8.45 2.52
CA ILE A 87 -4.52 -8.77 1.12
C ILE A 87 -4.53 -7.50 0.27
N ALA A 88 -5.57 -6.67 0.38
CA ALA A 88 -5.68 -5.41 -0.34
C ALA A 88 -4.55 -4.43 0.04
N ALA A 89 -4.20 -4.32 1.31
CA ALA A 89 -3.10 -3.49 1.77
C ALA A 89 -1.73 -3.96 1.25
N ARG A 90 -1.52 -5.27 1.11
CA ARG A 90 -0.29 -5.83 0.52
C ARG A 90 -0.23 -5.58 -0.99
N ILE A 91 -1.35 -5.69 -1.71
CA ILE A 91 -1.43 -5.26 -3.12
C ILE A 91 -1.05 -3.79 -3.25
N ALA A 92 -1.61 -2.92 -2.41
CA ALA A 92 -1.27 -1.49 -2.38
C ALA A 92 0.23 -1.26 -2.13
N HIS A 93 0.83 -2.03 -1.21
CA HIS A 93 2.25 -1.95 -0.95
C HIS A 93 3.11 -2.39 -2.14
N LEU A 94 2.69 -3.40 -2.90
CA LEU A 94 3.40 -3.82 -4.12
C LEU A 94 3.41 -2.70 -5.17
N TYR A 95 2.26 -2.05 -5.40
CA TYR A 95 2.18 -0.88 -6.26
C TYR A 95 3.10 0.25 -5.79
N TYR A 96 3.08 0.56 -4.49
CA TYR A 96 3.95 1.58 -3.92
C TYR A 96 5.44 1.24 -4.05
N SER A 97 5.83 0.00 -3.77
CA SER A 97 7.21 -0.46 -3.88
C SER A 97 7.70 -0.41 -5.34
N GLN A 98 6.83 -0.72 -6.29
CA GLN A 98 7.13 -0.60 -7.71
C GLN A 98 7.27 0.87 -8.14
N TYR A 99 6.42 1.75 -7.61
CA TYR A 99 6.56 3.20 -7.81
C TYR A 99 7.94 3.71 -7.34
N GLN A 100 8.46 3.24 -6.20
CA GLN A 100 9.77 3.67 -5.72
C GLN A 100 10.92 3.34 -6.68
N ARG A 101 10.76 2.29 -7.51
CA ARG A 101 11.77 1.87 -8.50
C ARG A 101 11.62 2.56 -9.85
N THR A 102 10.38 2.73 -10.29
CA THR A 102 10.04 3.19 -11.65
C THR A 102 9.73 4.68 -11.72
N SER A 103 9.40 5.29 -10.57
CA SER A 103 8.84 6.64 -10.45
C SER A 103 7.55 6.87 -11.26
N ASP A 104 6.84 5.79 -11.65
CA ASP A 104 5.58 5.91 -12.38
C ASP A 104 4.42 6.27 -11.43
N THR A 105 3.95 7.51 -11.56
CA THR A 105 2.86 8.06 -10.75
C THR A 105 1.52 7.32 -10.89
N ALA A 106 1.29 6.58 -11.98
CA ALA A 106 0.10 5.75 -12.14
C ALA A 106 0.05 4.67 -11.05
N LEU A 107 1.17 4.01 -10.76
CA LEU A 107 1.29 2.99 -9.71
C LEU A 107 1.02 3.57 -8.33
N LEU A 108 1.48 4.79 -8.07
CA LEU A 108 1.20 5.49 -6.81
C LEU A 108 -0.29 5.79 -6.66
N SER A 109 -0.96 6.16 -7.75
CA SER A 109 -2.40 6.39 -7.76
C SER A 109 -3.20 5.10 -7.48
N GLU A 110 -2.78 3.96 -8.04
CA GLU A 110 -3.38 2.65 -7.76
C GLU A 110 -3.20 2.24 -6.30
N ALA A 111 -1.98 2.38 -5.76
CA ALA A 111 -1.70 2.13 -4.35
C ALA A 111 -2.64 2.92 -3.44
N PHE A 112 -2.87 4.20 -3.74
CA PHE A 112 -3.79 5.05 -2.99
C PHE A 112 -5.22 4.52 -3.05
N VAL A 113 -5.72 4.11 -4.22
CA VAL A 113 -7.09 3.58 -4.36
C VAL A 113 -7.30 2.35 -3.47
N PHE A 114 -6.34 1.43 -3.45
CA PHE A 114 -6.41 0.26 -2.57
C PHE A 114 -6.36 0.64 -1.09
N TYR A 115 -5.41 1.48 -0.67
CA TYR A 115 -5.32 1.90 0.73
C TYR A 115 -6.58 2.65 1.19
N HIS A 116 -7.08 3.57 0.36
CA HIS A 116 -8.31 4.30 0.63
C HIS A 116 -9.50 3.34 0.74
N ALA A 117 -9.65 2.40 -0.20
CA ALA A 117 -10.70 1.39 -0.17
C ALA A 117 -10.64 0.52 1.09
N VAL A 118 -9.44 0.23 1.61
CA VAL A 118 -9.27 -0.54 2.84
C VAL A 118 -9.74 0.23 4.05
N LEU A 119 -9.35 1.51 4.14
CA LEU A 119 -9.75 2.41 5.23
C LEU A 119 -11.26 2.67 5.21
N ASP A 120 -11.80 3.04 4.04
CA ASP A 120 -13.20 3.44 3.85
C ASP A 120 -14.18 2.31 4.17
N ARG A 121 -13.85 1.09 3.74
CA ARG A 121 -14.64 -0.09 4.08
C ARG A 121 -14.42 -0.58 5.51
N GLY A 122 -13.55 0.05 6.30
CA GLY A 122 -13.31 -0.30 7.70
C GLY A 122 -12.94 -1.77 7.90
N TYR A 123 -12.14 -2.37 7.00
CA TYR A 123 -11.81 -3.80 7.10
C TYR A 123 -11.13 -4.17 8.42
N PHE A 124 -10.39 -3.23 9.01
CA PHE A 124 -9.71 -3.40 10.29
C PHE A 124 -10.58 -3.06 11.52
N LEU A 125 -11.77 -2.49 11.32
CA LEU A 125 -12.70 -2.15 12.39
C LEU A 125 -13.76 -3.25 12.62
N ALA A 126 -14.10 -3.99 11.57
CA ALA A 126 -15.21 -4.95 11.57
C ALA A 126 -15.05 -6.13 12.55
N ASP A 127 -13.81 -6.47 12.92
CA ASP A 127 -13.49 -7.59 13.81
C ASP A 127 -12.65 -7.14 15.02
N ALA A 128 -12.62 -5.83 15.34
CA ALA A 128 -11.78 -5.27 16.41
C ALA A 128 -12.09 -5.81 17.82
N ALA A 129 -13.24 -6.46 18.00
CA ALA A 129 -13.59 -7.17 19.23
C ALA A 129 -12.76 -8.46 19.42
N ASP A 130 -12.37 -9.11 18.32
CA ASP A 130 -11.50 -10.27 18.37
C ASP A 130 -10.06 -9.77 18.53
N HIS A 131 -9.54 -9.91 19.75
CA HIS A 131 -8.20 -9.49 20.20
C HIS A 131 -7.02 -10.06 19.37
N LEU A 132 -7.31 -10.80 18.30
CA LEU A 132 -6.39 -11.34 17.31
C LEU A 132 -5.75 -10.26 16.44
N PHE A 133 -6.41 -9.11 16.24
CA PHE A 133 -5.86 -8.04 15.40
C PHE A 133 -4.99 -7.08 16.23
N ALA A 134 -3.68 -7.27 16.16
CA ALA A 134 -2.71 -6.45 16.90
C ALA A 134 -2.78 -4.96 16.49
N PRO A 135 -2.96 -4.02 17.44
CA PRO A 135 -3.00 -2.58 17.16
C PRO A 135 -1.80 -2.08 16.35
N THR A 136 -0.63 -2.68 16.58
CA THR A 136 0.61 -2.39 15.85
C THR A 136 0.49 -2.64 14.35
N LYS A 137 -0.27 -3.66 13.91
CA LYS A 137 -0.51 -3.91 12.47
C LYS A 137 -1.33 -2.79 11.85
N HIS A 138 -2.35 -2.32 12.56
CA HIS A 138 -3.20 -1.23 12.09
C HIS A 138 -2.43 0.10 12.02
N LEU A 139 -1.63 0.41 13.05
CA LEU A 139 -0.74 1.57 13.05
C LEU A 139 0.24 1.52 11.87
N ARG A 140 0.84 0.36 11.61
CA ARG A 140 1.71 0.11 10.45
C ARG A 140 1.01 0.30 9.11
N PHE A 141 -0.25 -0.09 9.00
CA PHE A 141 -1.07 0.14 7.82
C PHE A 141 -1.32 1.64 7.61
N LEU A 142 -1.81 2.33 8.65
CA LEU A 142 -2.11 3.77 8.57
C LEU A 142 -0.87 4.59 8.25
N ALA A 143 0.29 4.27 8.83
CA ALA A 143 1.56 4.93 8.54
C ALA A 143 2.00 4.74 7.07
N ARG A 144 1.83 3.53 6.51
CA ARG A 144 2.12 3.28 5.08
C ARG A 144 1.17 4.06 4.17
N PHE A 145 -0.11 4.11 4.52
CA PHE A 145 -1.06 4.89 3.75
C PHE A 145 -0.75 6.38 3.84
N LEU A 146 -0.35 6.88 5.01
CA LEU A 146 0.07 8.27 5.20
C LEU A 146 1.22 8.63 4.25
N LEU A 147 2.22 7.78 4.09
CA LEU A 147 3.32 8.00 3.13
C LEU A 147 2.80 8.14 1.69
N VAL A 148 1.91 7.25 1.26
CA VAL A 148 1.32 7.31 -0.09
C VAL A 148 0.48 8.57 -0.28
N ALA A 149 -0.31 8.95 0.74
CA ALA A 149 -1.13 10.16 0.71
C ALA A 149 -0.26 11.43 0.69
N LEU A 150 0.85 11.44 1.41
CA LEU A 150 1.84 12.53 1.42
C LEU A 150 2.56 12.72 0.08
N LEU A 151 2.63 11.71 -0.78
CA LEU A 151 3.27 11.86 -2.08
C LEU A 151 2.33 12.41 -3.14
N LEU A 152 1.04 12.09 -3.07
CA LEU A 152 0.03 12.53 -4.05
C LEU A 152 -0.46 13.96 -3.80
N ALA A 153 -1.09 14.57 -4.80
CA ALA A 153 -1.71 15.90 -4.68
C ALA A 153 -2.99 15.92 -3.80
N ARG A 154 -3.46 14.75 -3.33
CA ARG A 154 -4.67 14.59 -2.51
C ARG A 154 -4.40 14.70 -0.99
N ARG A 155 -3.34 15.43 -0.62
CA ARG A 155 -2.84 15.59 0.74
C ARG A 155 -3.83 16.27 1.68
N ALA A 156 -4.50 17.33 1.20
CA ALA A 156 -5.25 18.26 2.03
C ALA A 156 -6.32 17.57 2.91
N ASP A 157 -7.08 16.64 2.35
CA ASP A 157 -8.17 15.98 3.09
C ASP A 157 -7.72 14.67 3.75
N THR A 158 -6.84 13.91 3.09
CA THR A 158 -6.51 12.54 3.52
C THR A 158 -5.50 12.53 4.67
N VAL A 159 -4.49 13.40 4.64
CA VAL A 159 -3.39 13.41 5.61
C VAL A 159 -3.85 13.79 7.03
N PRO A 160 -4.69 14.82 7.22
CA PRO A 160 -5.22 15.14 8.55
C PRO A 160 -6.07 14.00 9.12
N ARG A 161 -6.94 13.41 8.29
CA ARG A 161 -7.80 12.27 8.68
C ARG A 161 -6.97 11.08 9.14
N LEU A 162 -5.92 10.73 8.41
CA LEU A 162 -5.02 9.63 8.78
C LEU A 162 -4.25 9.92 10.06
N THR A 163 -3.75 11.14 10.22
CA THR A 163 -2.98 11.52 11.40
C THR A 163 -3.83 11.48 12.67
N THR A 164 -5.08 11.95 12.58
CA THR A 164 -6.05 11.84 13.68
C THR A 164 -6.31 10.37 14.01
N HIS A 165 -6.54 9.52 13.00
CA HIS A 165 -6.80 8.10 13.22
C HIS A 165 -5.61 7.36 13.87
N ILE A 166 -4.37 7.68 13.48
CA ILE A 166 -3.17 7.11 14.11
C ILE A 166 -3.10 7.51 15.59
N ARG A 167 -3.41 8.78 15.92
CA ARG A 167 -3.41 9.27 17.31
C ARG A 167 -4.47 8.57 18.15
N THR A 168 -5.72 8.55 17.70
CA THR A 168 -6.82 7.92 18.44
C THR A 168 -6.56 6.43 18.66
N LEU A 169 -6.10 5.73 17.62
CA LEU A 169 -5.77 4.31 17.71
C LEU A 169 -4.61 4.05 18.69
N LEU A 170 -3.59 4.91 18.73
CA LEU A 170 -2.50 4.78 19.69
C LEU A 170 -2.98 4.99 21.14
N ASP A 171 -3.79 6.02 21.37
CA ASP A 171 -4.33 6.32 22.69
C ASP A 171 -5.22 5.18 23.20
N ASP A 172 -6.08 4.62 22.35
CA ASP A 172 -6.95 3.49 22.67
C ASP A 172 -6.16 2.20 22.94
N SER A 173 -5.03 2.01 22.27
CA SER A 173 -4.20 0.81 22.40
C SER A 173 -3.19 0.84 23.53
N LYS A 174 -3.15 1.90 24.35
CA LYS A 174 -2.22 2.07 25.48
C LYS A 174 -2.22 0.90 26.46
N LYS A 175 -3.38 0.27 26.70
CA LYS A 175 -3.51 -0.86 27.64
C LYS A 175 -3.16 -2.21 27.01
N THR A 176 -3.15 -2.29 25.68
CA THR A 176 -3.00 -3.54 24.91
C THR A 176 -1.59 -3.68 24.33
N LEU A 177 -0.92 -2.57 24.02
CA LEU A 177 0.46 -2.55 23.54
C LEU A 177 1.45 -2.78 24.69
N GLN A 178 2.59 -3.39 24.36
CA GLN A 178 3.72 -3.39 25.27
C GLN A 178 4.24 -1.97 25.47
N GLU A 179 4.77 -1.69 26.66
CA GLU A 179 5.22 -0.33 27.01
C GLU A 179 6.31 0.19 26.06
N ALA A 180 7.22 -0.68 25.61
CA ALA A 180 8.25 -0.33 24.63
C ALA A 180 7.64 0.08 23.28
N ASP A 181 6.79 -0.78 22.69
CA ASP A 181 6.09 -0.50 21.43
C ASP A 181 5.28 0.80 21.52
N TYR A 182 4.57 1.01 22.64
CA TYR A 182 3.79 2.23 22.84
C TYR A 182 4.66 3.49 22.82
N LYS A 183 5.83 3.46 23.48
CA LYS A 183 6.78 4.60 23.48
C LYS A 183 7.33 4.87 22.08
N GLU A 184 7.65 3.83 21.33
CA GLU A 184 8.11 3.97 19.94
C GLU A 184 7.03 4.59 19.04
N TRP A 185 5.80 4.05 19.08
CA TRP A 185 4.71 4.60 18.29
C TRP A 185 4.33 6.01 18.69
N LYS A 186 4.42 6.34 19.99
CA LYS A 186 4.26 7.71 20.47
C LYS A 186 5.33 8.63 19.89
N HIS A 187 6.57 8.16 19.78
CA HIS A 187 7.63 8.92 19.12
C HIS A 187 7.32 9.15 17.64
N VAL A 188 6.92 8.11 16.90
CA VAL A 188 6.51 8.21 15.49
C VAL A 188 5.38 9.22 15.30
N VAL A 189 4.36 9.23 16.16
CA VAL A 189 3.27 10.21 16.11
C VAL A 189 3.77 11.65 16.31
N GLN A 190 4.76 11.86 17.18
CA GLN A 190 5.38 13.17 17.36
C GLN A 190 6.20 13.57 16.13
N GLU A 191 6.94 12.66 15.52
CA GLU A 191 7.68 12.92 14.28
C GLU A 191 6.74 13.27 13.13
N ILE A 192 5.64 12.53 12.95
CA ILE A 192 4.59 12.87 11.99
C ILE A 192 4.07 14.29 12.24
N ALA A 193 3.78 14.65 13.50
CA ALA A 193 3.31 15.99 13.83
C ALA A 193 4.35 17.08 13.54
N ARG A 194 5.63 16.84 13.83
CA ARG A 194 6.74 17.76 13.52
C ARG A 194 6.92 17.91 12.01
N PHE A 195 6.91 16.80 11.28
CA PHE A 195 7.00 16.76 9.83
C PHE A 195 5.87 17.57 9.20
N LEU A 196 4.62 17.34 9.57
CA LEU A 196 3.47 18.06 9.01
C LEU A 196 3.48 19.56 9.34
N ARG A 197 4.03 19.97 10.49
CA ARG A 197 4.22 21.38 10.82
C ARG A 197 5.27 22.02 9.92
N ALA A 198 6.38 21.32 9.66
CA ALA A 198 7.42 21.77 8.76
C ALA A 198 6.99 21.74 7.28
N ASP A 199 6.11 20.82 6.91
CA ASP A 199 5.56 20.65 5.56
C ASP A 199 4.33 21.55 5.29
N SER A 200 3.76 22.17 6.33
CA SER A 200 2.65 23.12 6.24
C SER A 200 2.80 24.23 5.17
N PRO A 201 3.98 24.85 4.93
CA PRO A 201 4.15 25.79 3.82
C PRO A 201 3.99 25.17 2.43
N PHE A 202 4.12 23.85 2.29
CA PHE A 202 4.01 23.11 1.02
C PHE A 202 2.63 22.49 0.76
N ILE A 203 1.75 22.44 1.78
CA ILE A 203 0.37 21.93 1.64
C ILE A 203 -0.46 22.77 0.66
N ASN A 204 -0.13 24.06 0.52
CA ASN A 204 -0.74 24.99 -0.44
C ASN A 204 0.08 25.20 -1.72
N MET A 205 1.20 24.51 -1.90
CA MET A 205 2.01 24.68 -3.09
C MET A 205 1.30 23.97 -4.24
N ARG A 206 0.74 24.76 -5.16
CA ARG A 206 0.21 24.28 -6.44
C ARG A 206 1.28 23.37 -7.08
N PRO A 207 0.89 22.30 -7.80
CA PRO A 207 1.85 21.56 -8.61
C PRO A 207 2.64 22.58 -9.41
N LEU A 208 3.97 22.47 -9.44
CA LEU A 208 4.88 23.36 -10.18
C LEU A 208 4.36 23.51 -11.62
N ARG A 209 3.47 24.49 -11.79
CA ARG A 209 2.97 25.01 -13.03
C ARG A 209 3.61 26.36 -13.05
N TYR A 210 4.36 26.59 -14.12
CA TYR A 210 4.78 27.89 -14.59
C TYR A 210 3.94 29.00 -13.96
N SER A 211 4.53 29.74 -13.02
CA SER A 211 3.87 30.82 -12.33
C SER A 211 4.38 32.12 -12.91
N TYR A 212 3.52 32.87 -13.60
CA TYR A 212 3.91 34.14 -14.22
C TYR A 212 4.50 35.15 -13.22
N ALA A 213 4.23 34.95 -11.93
CA ALA A 213 4.75 35.78 -10.83
C ALA A 213 6.20 35.46 -10.44
N PHE A 214 6.70 34.25 -10.71
CA PHE A 214 8.03 33.82 -10.27
C PHE A 214 8.90 33.20 -11.38
N ASP A 215 8.31 32.81 -12.52
CA ASP A 215 9.01 32.24 -13.66
C ASP A 215 9.12 33.26 -14.80
N PRO A 216 10.32 33.46 -15.38
CA PRO A 216 10.49 34.31 -16.56
C PRO A 216 9.64 33.77 -17.74
N PRO A 217 9.11 34.64 -18.61
CA PRO A 217 8.45 34.23 -19.85
C PRO A 217 9.24 33.14 -20.58
N PRO A 218 8.62 32.10 -21.14
CA PRO A 218 9.35 31.08 -21.91
C PRO A 218 10.18 31.70 -23.04
N ASP A 219 9.77 32.88 -23.53
CA ASP A 219 10.45 33.67 -24.56
C ASP A 219 11.72 34.39 -24.07
N THR A 220 11.93 34.52 -22.75
CA THR A 220 13.15 35.13 -22.17
C THR A 220 14.17 34.10 -21.70
N LEU A 221 13.86 32.79 -21.79
CA LEU A 221 14.84 31.75 -21.57
C LEU A 221 15.90 31.80 -22.69
N PRO A 222 17.20 31.70 -22.36
CA PRO A 222 18.25 31.72 -23.37
C PRO A 222 18.03 30.57 -24.36
N THR A 223 17.64 30.93 -25.58
CA THR A 223 17.51 29.97 -26.68
C THR A 223 18.91 29.44 -26.95
N VAL A 224 19.10 28.13 -26.75
CA VAL A 224 20.37 27.48 -27.08
C VAL A 224 20.66 27.75 -28.55
N PRO A 225 21.76 28.45 -28.89
CA PRO A 225 22.04 28.81 -30.26
C PRO A 225 22.14 27.53 -31.11
N PRO A 226 21.56 27.51 -32.32
CA PRO A 226 21.51 26.32 -33.19
C PRO A 226 22.89 25.83 -33.66
N THR A 227 23.96 26.51 -33.24
CA THR A 227 25.36 26.18 -33.54
C THR A 227 25.94 25.08 -32.64
N VAL A 228 25.22 24.63 -31.59
CA VAL A 228 25.59 23.42 -30.85
C VAL A 228 25.24 22.20 -31.70
N LYS A 229 26.18 21.81 -32.58
CA LYS A 229 26.13 20.54 -33.31
C LYS A 229 25.79 19.43 -32.31
N LYS A 230 24.69 18.70 -32.58
CA LYS A 230 24.21 17.47 -31.89
C LYS A 230 25.33 16.69 -31.19
N ARG A 231 25.75 17.13 -30.01
CA ARG A 231 26.43 16.29 -29.04
C ARG A 231 25.31 15.84 -28.13
N GLY A 232 25.08 14.53 -28.11
CA GLY A 232 24.07 13.94 -27.24
C GLY A 232 24.30 14.47 -25.84
N LEU A 233 23.38 15.28 -25.35
CA LEU A 233 23.41 15.80 -24.00
C LEU A 233 23.40 14.59 -23.08
N VAL A 234 24.49 14.41 -22.34
CA VAL A 234 24.59 13.34 -21.35
C VAL A 234 23.93 13.86 -20.07
N LEU A 235 23.27 12.99 -19.30
CA LEU A 235 22.53 13.35 -18.09
C LEU A 235 23.35 14.18 -17.08
N ASN A 236 24.69 14.11 -17.13
CA ASN A 236 25.60 14.92 -16.31
C ASN A 236 25.60 16.42 -16.66
N ASP A 237 25.14 16.81 -17.85
CA ASP A 237 25.03 18.22 -18.26
C ASP A 237 23.68 18.83 -17.84
N ALA A 238 22.73 18.01 -17.38
CA ALA A 238 21.47 18.46 -16.80
C ALA A 238 21.63 18.63 -15.28
N MET A 239 22.37 19.65 -14.86
CA MET A 239 22.29 20.09 -13.46
C MET A 239 20.88 20.59 -13.19
N LEU A 240 20.19 19.90 -12.28
CA LEU A 240 19.01 20.38 -11.60
C LEU A 240 19.42 21.67 -10.88
N CYS A 241 19.10 22.83 -11.46
CA CYS A 241 19.22 24.10 -10.76
C CYS A 241 18.22 24.08 -9.60
N SER A 242 18.67 23.65 -8.42
CA SER A 242 18.01 23.99 -7.18
C SER A 242 18.07 25.51 -7.03
N TYR A 243 16.94 26.09 -6.68
CA TYR A 243 16.78 27.52 -6.51
C TYR A 243 17.50 27.96 -5.21
N TYR A 244 18.80 28.26 -5.32
CA TYR A 244 19.49 29.12 -4.38
C TYR A 244 19.86 30.40 -5.11
N GLN A 245 19.03 31.42 -4.96
CA GLN A 245 19.36 32.79 -5.30
C GLN A 245 19.41 33.57 -3.99
N ASN A 246 20.63 33.72 -3.45
CA ASN A 246 21.15 34.91 -2.78
C ASN A 246 22.31 34.54 -1.86
N GLU A 247 23.51 34.44 -2.42
CA GLU A 247 24.69 35.00 -1.76
C GLU A 247 25.44 35.83 -2.80
N VAL A 248 25.38 37.15 -2.64
CA VAL A 248 26.18 38.14 -3.36
C VAL A 248 26.87 38.98 -2.29
N GLY A 249 28.20 39.08 -2.38
CA GLY A 249 29.01 40.10 -1.69
C GLY A 249 29.80 39.57 -0.51
#